data_AF-A0A928PS75-F1
#
_entry.id   AF-A0A928PS75-F1
#
_cell.length_a   1.000
_cell.length_b   1.000
_cell.length_c   1.000
_cell.angle_alpha   90.00
_cell.angle_beta   90.00
_cell.angle_gamma   90.00
#
_symmetry.space_group_name_H-M   'P 1'
#
loop_
_entity.id
_entity.type
_entity.pdbx_description
1 polymer ?
#
loop_
_entity_poly.entity_id
_entity_poly.type
_entity_poly.pdbx_seq_one_letter_code
_entity_poly.pdbx_strand_id
1 'polypeptide(L)'
;MPENKTDLIELLDFIDPAALNYTEWVGIGMALKHEGYSAEQWDAWSSRDHARYHQGECAAKWLSFSGTTDCPVTGGTIVALAKQGGWSPRREDHELDWNDSIGSKNLVVIDKHWIEGREITAPRLWNPVKDLITYLETLFESTDKVGYVTRATKGDGGRISPSK
;
A
#
# COMPACT_ATOMS: atom_id res chain seq x y z
N MET A 1 19.74 -5.09 -8.25
CA MET A 1 19.34 -5.83 -7.03
C MET A 1 18.07 -6.58 -7.36
N PRO A 2 17.99 -7.91 -7.20
CA PRO A 2 16.76 -8.65 -7.50
C PRO A 2 15.67 -8.18 -6.54
N GLU A 3 14.47 -7.98 -7.07
CA GLU A 3 13.27 -7.66 -6.27
C GLU A 3 13.15 -8.69 -5.16
N ASN A 4 13.01 -8.24 -3.92
CA ASN A 4 12.78 -9.10 -2.76
C ASN A 4 11.31 -9.59 -2.83
N LYS A 5 11.04 -10.45 -3.81
CA LYS A 5 9.74 -11.06 -4.04
C LYS A 5 9.59 -12.12 -2.96
N THR A 6 8.81 -11.80 -1.93
CA THR A 6 8.46 -12.73 -0.85
C THR A 6 7.99 -14.05 -1.47
N ASP A 7 8.67 -15.15 -1.16
CA ASP A 7 8.26 -16.45 -1.66
C ASP A 7 6.97 -16.88 -0.94
N LEU A 8 5.90 -17.13 -1.70
CA LEU A 8 4.61 -17.51 -1.14
C LEU A 8 4.69 -18.85 -0.41
N ILE A 9 5.66 -19.71 -0.75
CA ILE A 9 5.86 -20.98 -0.05
C ILE A 9 6.33 -20.75 1.38
N GLU A 10 7.25 -19.80 1.61
CA GLU A 10 7.69 -19.45 2.97
C GLU A 10 6.54 -18.89 3.82
N LEU A 11 5.60 -18.17 3.18
CA LEU A 11 4.41 -17.65 3.84
C LEU A 11 3.45 -18.76 4.30
N LEU A 12 3.40 -19.90 3.59
CA LEU A 12 2.57 -21.04 3.97
C LEU A 12 3.00 -21.67 5.30
N ASP A 13 4.24 -21.49 5.74
CA ASP A 13 4.69 -22.01 7.05
C ASP A 13 3.98 -21.35 8.22
N PHE A 14 3.53 -20.11 8.03
CA PHE A 14 2.77 -19.33 9.02
C PHE A 14 1.26 -19.60 8.97
N ILE A 15 0.81 -20.45 8.05
CA ILE A 15 -0.61 -20.80 7.90
C ILE A 15 -0.78 -22.27 8.23
N ASP A 16 -1.53 -22.55 9.29
CA ASP A 16 -1.92 -23.91 9.63
C ASP A 16 -3.13 -24.35 8.77
N PRO A 17 -3.00 -25.34 7.87
CA PRO A 17 -4.12 -25.82 7.07
C PRO A 17 -5.28 -26.33 7.93
N ALA A 18 -5.00 -26.89 9.12
CA ALA A 18 -6.03 -27.40 10.04
C ALA A 18 -6.93 -26.30 10.61
N ALA A 19 -6.41 -25.07 10.70
CA ALA A 19 -7.16 -23.91 11.18
C ALA A 19 -8.08 -23.29 10.12
N LEU A 20 -7.90 -23.63 8.84
CA LEU A 20 -8.65 -23.03 7.74
C LEU A 20 -9.97 -23.74 7.45
N ASN A 21 -10.93 -22.96 6.96
CA ASN A 21 -12.13 -23.50 6.34
C ASN A 21 -11.89 -23.88 4.86
N TYR A 22 -12.84 -24.61 4.26
CA TYR A 22 -12.72 -25.10 2.88
C TYR A 22 -12.53 -23.96 1.85
N THR A 23 -13.21 -22.83 2.03
CA THR A 23 -13.11 -21.69 1.11
C THR A 23 -11.73 -21.05 1.16
N GLU A 24 -11.15 -20.88 2.35
CA GLU A 24 -9.80 -20.37 2.55
C GLU A 24 -8.75 -21.32 1.98
N TRP A 25 -8.90 -22.62 2.24
CA TRP A 25 -8.01 -23.66 1.71
C TRP A 25 -8.03 -23.69 0.16
N VAL A 26 -9.21 -23.65 -0.45
CA VAL A 26 -9.35 -23.52 -1.92
C VAL A 26 -8.75 -22.19 -2.42
N GLY A 27 -8.96 -21.10 -1.69
CA GLY A 27 -8.41 -19.79 -2.01
C GLY A 27 -6.88 -19.78 -2.08
N ILE A 28 -6.20 -20.49 -1.17
CA ILE A 28 -4.74 -20.69 -1.22
C ILE A 28 -4.34 -21.44 -2.50
N GLY A 29 -5.05 -22.52 -2.85
CA GLY A 29 -4.79 -23.26 -4.09
C GLY A 29 -4.95 -22.40 -5.34
N MET A 30 -6.00 -21.56 -5.40
CA MET A 30 -6.21 -20.62 -6.50
C MET A 30 -5.12 -19.54 -6.56
N ALA A 31 -4.72 -18.98 -5.42
CA ALA A 31 -3.66 -17.99 -5.33
C ALA A 31 -2.31 -18.55 -5.81
N LEU A 32 -1.93 -19.75 -5.35
CA LEU A 32 -0.71 -20.42 -5.79
C LEU A 32 -0.70 -20.66 -7.30
N LYS A 33 -1.83 -21.09 -7.86
CA LYS A 33 -1.96 -21.32 -9.31
C LYS A 33 -1.84 -20.02 -10.11
N HIS A 34 -2.46 -18.94 -9.62
CA HIS A 34 -2.38 -17.61 -10.24
C HIS A 34 -0.94 -17.07 -10.27
N GLU A 35 -0.17 -17.34 -9.22
CA GLU A 35 1.21 -16.87 -9.04
C GLU A 35 2.26 -17.78 -9.72
N GLY A 36 1.81 -18.88 -10.34
CA GLY A 36 2.66 -19.77 -11.15
C GLY A 36 3.32 -20.91 -10.37
N TYR A 37 2.86 -21.21 -9.16
CA TYR A 37 3.35 -22.36 -8.36
C TYR A 37 2.73 -23.68 -8.84
N SER A 38 3.25 -24.81 -8.36
CA SER A 38 2.77 -26.15 -8.71
C SER A 38 1.72 -26.68 -7.74
N ALA A 39 0.88 -27.61 -8.22
CA ALA A 39 -0.09 -28.33 -7.38
C ALA A 39 0.58 -29.14 -6.27
N GLU A 40 1.81 -29.62 -6.52
CA GLU A 40 2.59 -30.41 -5.56
C GLU A 40 2.98 -29.59 -4.33
N GLN A 41 3.29 -28.31 -4.49
CA GLN A 41 3.61 -27.42 -3.38
C GLN A 41 2.39 -27.18 -2.48
N TRP A 42 1.21 -27.02 -3.09
CA TRP A 42 -0.05 -26.91 -2.35
C TRP A 42 -0.43 -28.22 -1.66
N ASP A 43 -0.21 -29.36 -2.32
CA ASP A 43 -0.47 -30.69 -1.76
C ASP A 43 0.45 -31.01 -0.57
N ALA A 44 1.75 -30.72 -0.70
CA ALA A 44 2.72 -30.90 0.36
C ALA A 44 2.36 -30.08 1.61
N TRP A 45 1.97 -28.81 1.44
CA TRP A 45 1.49 -27.99 2.55
C TRP A 45 0.16 -28.51 3.12
N SER A 46 -0.80 -28.88 2.28
CA SER A 46 -2.11 -29.40 2.70
C SER A 46 -2.00 -30.72 3.47
N SER A 47 -0.97 -31.52 3.19
CA SER A 47 -0.72 -32.80 3.87
C SER A 47 -0.45 -32.67 5.37
N ARG A 48 -0.11 -31.46 5.86
CA ARG A 48 0.07 -31.17 7.29
C ARG A 48 -1.21 -31.35 8.11
N ASP A 49 -2.39 -31.22 7.47
CA ASP A 49 -3.68 -31.55 8.10
C ASP A 49 -4.05 -33.01 7.84
N HIS A 50 -3.38 -33.93 8.55
CA HIS A 50 -3.58 -35.37 8.37
C HIS A 50 -5.03 -35.84 8.60
N ALA A 51 -5.84 -35.10 9.36
CA ALA A 51 -7.19 -35.50 9.70
C ALA A 51 -8.18 -35.29 8.55
N ARG A 52 -7.99 -34.21 7.77
CA ARG A 52 -8.85 -33.86 6.62
C ARG A 52 -8.20 -34.11 5.27
N TYR A 53 -6.88 -34.35 5.24
CA TYR A 53 -6.16 -34.57 4.00
C TYR A 53 -6.55 -35.89 3.32
N HIS A 54 -6.84 -35.80 2.03
CA HIS A 54 -7.10 -36.94 1.16
C HIS A 54 -6.16 -36.92 -0.05
N GLN A 55 -5.42 -38.01 -0.25
CA GLN A 55 -4.46 -38.11 -1.34
C GLN A 55 -5.15 -37.94 -2.70
N GLY A 56 -4.65 -37.02 -3.52
CA GLY A 56 -5.18 -36.73 -4.86
C GLY A 56 -6.32 -35.71 -4.90
N GLU A 57 -6.86 -35.28 -3.76
CA GLU A 57 -7.89 -34.22 -3.72
C GLU A 57 -7.35 -32.89 -4.24
N CYS A 58 -6.15 -32.50 -3.79
CA CYS A 58 -5.48 -31.27 -4.23
C CYS A 58 -5.31 -31.25 -5.76
N ALA A 59 -4.84 -32.35 -6.35
CA ALA A 59 -4.65 -32.46 -7.80
C ALA A 59 -5.97 -32.35 -8.57
N ALA A 60 -7.03 -33.00 -8.09
CA ALA A 60 -8.36 -32.90 -8.70
C ALA A 60 -8.92 -31.47 -8.64
N LYS A 61 -8.78 -30.79 -7.49
CA LYS A 61 -9.22 -29.39 -7.32
C LYS A 61 -8.37 -28.44 -8.16
N TRP A 62 -7.07 -28.67 -8.25
CA TRP A 62 -6.15 -27.85 -9.03
C TRP A 62 -6.55 -27.78 -10.51
N LEU A 63 -7.00 -28.89 -11.09
CA LEU A 63 -7.51 -28.94 -12.46
C LEU A 63 -8.81 -28.14 -12.64
N SER A 64 -9.65 -28.07 -11.60
CA SER A 64 -10.91 -27.34 -11.64
C SER A 64 -10.76 -25.81 -11.60
N PHE A 65 -9.58 -25.29 -11.21
CA PHE A 65 -9.31 -23.85 -11.20
C PHE A 65 -9.17 -23.33 -12.64
N SER A 66 -10.28 -22.92 -13.25
CA SER A 66 -10.31 -22.27 -14.56
C SER A 66 -10.17 -20.76 -14.42
N GLY A 67 -9.19 -20.17 -15.13
CA GLY A 67 -8.77 -18.76 -15.00
C GLY A 67 -9.75 -17.69 -15.50
N THR A 68 -11.05 -17.97 -15.56
CA THR A 68 -12.10 -16.99 -15.88
C THR A 68 -12.80 -16.61 -14.59
N THR A 69 -12.34 -15.54 -13.96
CA THR A 69 -13.09 -14.89 -12.87
C THR A 69 -12.72 -13.42 -12.90
N ASP A 70 -13.72 -12.55 -13.04
CA ASP A 70 -13.55 -11.08 -13.04
C ASP A 70 -12.88 -10.54 -11.77
N CYS A 71 -12.69 -11.39 -10.75
CA CYS A 71 -11.94 -11.14 -9.52
C CYS A 71 -10.99 -12.33 -9.24
N PRO A 72 -9.76 -12.35 -9.78
CA PRO A 72 -8.81 -13.42 -9.49
C PRO A 72 -8.34 -13.39 -8.04
N VAL A 73 -8.25 -14.57 -7.41
CA VAL A 73 -7.60 -14.72 -6.09
C VAL A 73 -6.10 -14.71 -6.31
N THR A 74 -5.42 -13.65 -5.85
CA THR A 74 -3.97 -13.47 -6.03
C THR A 74 -3.19 -13.87 -4.78
N GLY A 75 -1.85 -13.85 -4.87
CA GLY A 75 -0.95 -14.10 -3.74
C GLY A 75 -1.19 -13.19 -2.53
N GLY A 76 -1.89 -12.06 -2.70
CA GLY A 76 -2.31 -11.19 -1.61
C GLY A 76 -3.16 -11.90 -0.54
N THR A 77 -3.93 -12.92 -0.92
CA THR A 77 -4.72 -13.73 0.01
C THR A 77 -3.82 -14.54 0.96
N ILE A 78 -2.76 -15.15 0.43
CA ILE A 78 -1.77 -15.90 1.22
C ILE A 78 -1.04 -14.96 2.18
N VAL A 79 -0.64 -13.78 1.70
CA VAL A 79 -0.01 -12.75 2.54
C VAL A 79 -0.94 -12.30 3.67
N ALA A 80 -2.23 -12.14 3.40
CA ALA A 80 -3.21 -11.75 4.42
C ALA A 80 -3.39 -12.84 5.50
N LEU A 81 -3.50 -14.11 5.10
CA LEU A 81 -3.63 -15.24 6.03
C LEU A 81 -2.34 -15.45 6.84
N ALA A 82 -1.17 -15.37 6.21
CA ALA A 82 0.10 -15.46 6.91
C ALA A 82 0.25 -14.36 7.98
N LYS A 83 -0.20 -13.13 7.68
CA LYS A 83 -0.22 -12.04 8.67
C LYS A 83 -1.09 -12.35 9.88
N GLN A 84 -2.24 -13.00 9.68
CA GLN A 84 -3.09 -13.45 10.78
C GLN A 84 -2.41 -14.55 11.60
N GLY A 85 -1.61 -15.41 10.95
CA GLY A 85 -0.75 -16.42 11.59
C GLY A 85 0.52 -15.89 12.24
N GLY A 86 0.71 -14.57 12.33
CA GLY A 86 1.85 -13.94 12.99
C GLY A 86 3.05 -13.64 12.07
N TRP A 87 2.92 -13.84 10.77
CA TRP A 87 3.94 -13.38 9.83
C TRP A 87 3.95 -11.85 9.75
N SER A 88 5.12 -11.25 9.95
CA SER A 88 5.37 -9.85 9.64
C SER A 88 6.37 -9.75 8.50
N PRO A 89 6.13 -8.90 7.48
CA PRO A 89 7.14 -8.66 6.45
C PRO A 89 8.43 -8.21 7.11
N ARG A 90 9.57 -8.70 6.61
CA ARG A 90 10.89 -8.27 7.07
C ARG A 90 11.10 -6.81 6.71
N ARG A 91 10.60 -5.93 7.55
CA ARG A 91 10.94 -4.52 7.54
C ARG A 91 12.30 -4.43 8.24
N GLU A 92 13.26 -3.74 7.64
CA GLU A 92 14.33 -3.20 8.50
C GLU A 92 13.68 -1.96 9.12
N ASP A 93 12.95 -2.22 10.19
CA ASP A 93 12.41 -1.19 11.06
C ASP A 93 13.63 -0.60 11.77
N HIS A 94 14.11 0.53 11.26
CA HIS A 94 15.05 1.40 11.95
C HIS A 94 14.32 2.70 12.26
N GLU A 95 14.63 3.29 13.41
CA GLU A 95 14.22 4.66 13.70
C GLU A 95 14.89 5.57 12.67
N LEU A 96 14.11 6.42 12.02
CA LEU A 96 14.65 7.39 11.07
C LEU A 96 15.29 8.54 11.85
N ASP A 97 16.60 8.74 11.69
CA ASP A 97 17.27 9.97 12.09
C ASP A 97 16.92 11.11 11.10
N TRP A 98 17.10 12.36 11.53
CA TRP A 98 16.91 13.53 10.67
C TRP A 98 17.82 13.53 9.43
N ASN A 99 18.98 12.86 9.51
CA ASN A 99 19.90 12.71 8.39
C ASN A 99 19.65 11.45 7.56
N ASP A 100 18.66 10.63 7.92
CA ASP A 100 18.38 9.43 7.15
C ASP A 100 17.82 9.81 5.77
N SER A 101 18.47 9.23 4.77
CA SER A 101 18.04 9.40 3.39
C SER A 101 16.77 8.59 3.17
N ILE A 102 15.67 9.27 2.84
CA ILE A 102 14.44 8.62 2.40
C ILE A 102 14.71 7.99 1.03
N GLY A 103 15.26 6.77 1.01
CA GLY A 103 15.46 6.04 -0.23
C GLY A 103 16.42 4.85 -0.15
N SER A 104 15.84 3.64 -0.18
CA SER A 104 16.34 2.43 -0.89
C SER A 104 15.41 1.22 -0.71
N LYS A 105 14.18 1.42 -0.21
CA LYS A 105 13.13 0.40 -0.21
C LYS A 105 11.95 0.94 -0.98
N ASN A 106 11.35 0.11 -1.82
CA ASN A 106 10.15 0.37 -2.59
C ASN A 106 8.89 0.59 -1.72
N LEU A 107 9.00 1.29 -0.59
CA LEU A 107 7.85 1.85 0.12
C LEU A 107 7.56 3.21 -0.49
N VAL A 108 7.11 3.17 -1.75
CA VAL A 108 6.50 4.34 -2.36
C VAL A 108 5.14 4.51 -1.68
N VAL A 109 5.07 5.34 -0.64
CA VAL A 109 3.79 5.71 0.02
C VAL A 109 2.93 6.60 -0.91
N ILE A 110 3.46 6.95 -2.09
CA ILE A 110 2.85 7.86 -3.05
C ILE A 110 2.60 7.08 -4.34
N ASP A 111 1.37 7.04 -4.81
CA ASP A 111 1.09 6.52 -6.15
C ASP A 111 1.82 7.40 -7.19
N LYS A 112 2.81 6.83 -7.89
CA LYS A 112 3.59 7.55 -8.90
C LYS A 112 2.74 8.01 -10.09
N HIS A 113 1.54 7.44 -10.27
CA HIS A 113 0.57 7.91 -11.26
C HIS A 113 -0.10 9.24 -10.85
N TRP A 114 0.12 9.69 -9.61
CA TRP A 114 -0.42 10.94 -9.06
C TRP A 114 0.64 12.03 -8.85
N ILE A 115 1.88 11.78 -9.25
CA ILE A 115 2.96 12.78 -9.28
C ILE A 115 3.30 13.10 -10.74
N GLU A 116 2.28 13.43 -11.54
CA GLU A 116 2.55 14.34 -12.64
C GLU A 116 2.78 15.70 -11.99
N GLY A 117 3.91 16.35 -12.31
CA GLY A 117 4.11 17.76 -12.03
C GLY A 117 3.07 18.55 -12.80
N ARG A 118 1.83 18.55 -12.30
CA ARG A 118 0.72 19.22 -12.90
C ARG A 118 1.00 20.68 -12.65
N GLU A 119 1.60 21.31 -13.66
CA GLU A 119 1.76 22.75 -13.71
C GLU A 119 0.39 23.33 -13.37
N ILE A 120 0.28 23.95 -12.20
CA ILE A 120 -0.99 24.49 -11.73
C ILE A 120 -1.28 25.65 -12.66
N THR A 121 -2.06 25.38 -13.70
CA THR A 121 -2.49 26.41 -14.63
C THR A 121 -3.43 27.33 -13.86
N ALA A 122 -3.04 28.59 -13.71
CA ALA A 122 -3.89 29.58 -13.10
C ALA A 122 -5.29 29.54 -13.76
N PRO A 123 -6.37 29.57 -12.98
CA PRO A 123 -7.73 29.50 -13.52
C PRO A 123 -7.96 30.62 -14.54
N ARG A 124 -8.62 30.28 -15.66
CA ARG A 124 -8.92 31.25 -16.75
C ARG A 124 -9.74 32.45 -16.27
N LEU A 125 -10.60 32.22 -15.28
CA LEU A 125 -11.34 33.25 -14.55
C LEU A 125 -10.80 33.31 -13.12
N TRP A 126 -9.69 34.00 -12.93
CA TRP A 126 -9.15 34.30 -11.61
C TRP A 126 -9.75 35.60 -11.09
N ASN A 127 -10.47 35.55 -9.97
CA ASN A 127 -10.92 36.75 -9.26
C ASN A 127 -10.18 36.83 -7.92
N PRO A 128 -8.97 37.42 -7.89
CA PRO A 128 -8.09 37.37 -6.73
C PRO A 128 -8.71 37.98 -5.47
N VAL A 129 -9.58 38.98 -5.62
CA VAL A 129 -10.27 39.61 -4.49
C VAL A 129 -11.27 38.64 -3.87
N LYS A 130 -12.11 38.00 -4.70
CA LYS A 130 -13.11 37.04 -4.22
C LYS A 130 -12.44 35.81 -3.60
N ASP A 131 -11.37 35.32 -4.21
CA ASP A 131 -10.69 34.12 -3.73
C ASP A 131 -9.96 34.39 -2.40
N LEU A 132 -9.35 35.57 -2.24
CA LEU A 132 -8.75 35.99 -0.98
C LEU A 132 -9.81 36.15 0.14
N ILE A 133 -10.97 36.74 -0.18
CA ILE A 133 -12.08 36.84 0.78
C ILE A 133 -12.52 35.43 1.20
N THR A 134 -12.78 34.55 0.23
CA THR A 134 -13.21 33.17 0.50
C THR A 134 -12.19 32.42 1.36
N TYR A 135 -10.90 32.56 1.06
CA TYR A 135 -9.82 31.95 1.83
C TYR A 135 -9.82 32.41 3.30
N LEU A 136 -9.93 33.72 3.53
CA LEU A 136 -9.95 34.28 4.89
C LEU A 136 -11.21 33.86 5.65
N GLU A 137 -12.38 33.88 5.00
CA GLU A 137 -13.66 33.44 5.61
C GLU A 137 -13.70 31.94 5.91
N THR A 138 -12.95 31.13 5.16
CA THR A 138 -12.90 29.67 5.38
C THR A 138 -11.98 29.31 6.54
N LEU A 139 -10.88 30.05 6.72
CA LEU A 139 -9.86 29.73 7.72
C LEU A 139 -10.05 30.43 9.07
N PHE A 140 -10.71 31.58 9.09
CA PHE A 140 -10.81 32.43 10.28
C PHE A 140 -12.27 32.73 10.63
N GLU A 141 -12.53 32.89 11.91
CA GLU A 141 -13.84 33.32 12.40
C GLU A 141 -13.98 34.84 12.31
N SER A 142 -15.23 35.35 12.33
CA SER A 142 -15.51 36.78 12.26
C SER A 142 -14.97 37.59 13.43
N THR A 143 -14.53 36.93 14.51
CA THR A 143 -13.93 37.55 15.70
C THR A 143 -12.40 37.52 15.70
N ASP A 144 -11.78 36.82 14.75
CA ASP A 144 -10.32 36.70 14.67
C ASP A 144 -9.67 38.00 14.17
N LYS A 145 -8.53 38.35 14.79
CA LYS A 145 -7.70 39.49 14.35
C LYS A 145 -6.59 38.99 13.43
N VAL A 146 -6.83 39.07 12.13
CA VAL A 146 -5.87 38.64 11.10
C VAL A 146 -5.02 39.82 10.62
N GLY A 147 -3.69 39.67 10.66
CA GLY A 147 -2.76 40.60 10.03
C GLY A 147 -2.20 40.01 8.75
N TYR A 148 -2.27 40.75 7.63
CA TYR A 148 -1.65 40.37 6.37
C TYR A 148 -0.83 41.52 5.79
N VAL A 149 0.31 41.19 5.19
CA VAL A 149 1.30 42.16 4.74
C VAL A 149 1.30 42.19 3.21
N THR A 150 0.96 43.33 2.63
CA THR A 150 0.89 43.51 1.16
C THR A 150 2.14 44.14 0.56
N ARG A 151 3.04 44.66 1.40
CA ARG A 151 4.31 45.28 0.99
C ARG A 151 5.41 44.91 1.96
N ALA A 152 6.61 44.66 1.44
CA ALA A 152 7.80 44.48 2.24
C ALA A 152 8.91 45.41 1.74
N THR A 153 9.71 45.94 2.66
CA THR A 153 10.86 46.78 2.34
C THR A 153 12.15 46.00 2.57
N LYS A 154 13.14 46.21 1.70
CA LYS A 154 14.47 45.62 1.83
C LYS A 154 15.35 46.62 2.56
N GLY A 155 15.85 46.25 3.73
CA GLY A 155 16.82 47.06 4.48
C GLY A 155 18.23 46.94 3.93
N ASP A 156 19.12 47.84 4.37
CA ASP A 156 20.51 47.97 3.88
C ASP A 156 21.38 46.71 4.06
N GLY A 157 20.97 45.77 4.92
CA GLY A 157 21.63 44.47 5.12
C GLY A 157 21.04 43.31 4.32
N GLY A 158 20.16 43.57 3.34
CA GLY A 158 19.47 42.52 2.57
C GLY A 158 18.31 41.84 3.30
N ARG A 159 18.06 42.18 4.57
CA ARG A 159 16.94 41.71 5.37
C ARG A 159 15.63 42.33 4.87
N ILE A 160 14.66 41.51 4.53
CA ILE A 160 13.32 41.94 4.10
C ILE A 160 12.43 42.04 5.34
N SER A 161 11.82 43.20 5.56
CA SER A 161 10.91 43.43 6.68
C SER A 161 9.52 43.80 6.16
N PRO A 162 8.45 43.37 6.85
CA PRO A 162 7.10 43.85 6.58
C PRO A 162 7.04 45.39 6.67
N SER A 163 6.44 46.04 5.69
CA SER A 163 6.08 47.45 5.84
C SER A 163 4.86 47.56 6.76
N LYS A 164 4.84 48.56 7.63
CA LYS A 164 3.64 48.92 8.41
C LYS A 164 2.51 49.40 7.52
#